data_AF-A0A7S4R2V4-F1
#
_entry.id   AF-A0A7S4R2V4-F1
#
_cell.length_a   1.000
_cell.length_b   1.000
_cell.length_c   1.000
_cell.angle_alpha   90.00
_cell.angle_beta   90.00
_cell.angle_gamma   90.00
#
_symmetry.space_group_name_H-M   'P 1'
#
loop_
_entity.id
_entity.type
_entity.pdbx_description
1 polymer ?
#
loop_
_entity_poly.entity_id
_entity_poly.type
_entity_poly.pdbx_seq_one_letter_code
_entity_poly.pdbx_strand_id
1 'polypeptide(L)'
;MAIAQHSQPGGGHAVFALSEELATRGPSCSSGLRVDELEAGIRTFEQRPEILGRPPPSEPRAASGQPWRVAAPAAPASSSRFCPEVFVTGGQTGADSIPFTVYRRLGASVAGYLPQGFKRNDGRGREIAEEHGLQEGEGGYSWRDKANAAQSDACLAFLTTKPLTGRGTMQTVNSFVNGEYAFVVLAKPEAADHLAIAPAERGRRPVLVLWNISEERLDSFAEVLCGWLGQFRPRRLMFSGMVEDTWPGVERLGAELLLRACGSAVGTS
;
A
#
# COMPACT_ATOMS: atom_id res chain seq x y z
N MET A 1 56.96 50.71 0.80
CA MET A 1 56.19 49.52 0.38
C MET A 1 54.75 49.79 0.77
N ALA A 2 53.94 50.17 -0.21
CA ALA A 2 52.62 50.76 -0.02
C ALA A 2 51.53 49.69 -0.15
N ILE A 3 50.52 49.76 0.71
CA ILE A 3 49.22 49.08 0.53
C ILE A 3 48.23 50.17 0.15
N ALA A 4 47.60 50.02 -1.00
CA ALA A 4 46.43 50.78 -1.42
C ALA A 4 45.58 49.95 -2.38
N GLN A 5 44.31 50.34 -2.43
CA GLN A 5 43.27 49.97 -3.41
C GLN A 5 42.41 48.74 -3.04
N HIS A 6 41.11 48.71 -3.29
CA HIS A 6 40.10 49.73 -3.61
C HIS A 6 38.74 49.03 -3.49
N SER A 7 37.71 49.79 -3.12
CA SER A 7 36.30 49.40 -3.20
C SER A 7 35.77 49.53 -4.63
N GLN A 8 34.79 48.71 -5.03
CA GLN A 8 33.46 49.11 -5.57
C GLN A 8 32.71 47.90 -6.23
N PRO A 9 31.37 47.99 -6.40
CA PRO A 9 30.41 46.89 -6.52
C PRO A 9 29.86 46.72 -7.96
N GLY A 10 28.97 45.73 -8.16
CA GLY A 10 28.15 45.64 -9.37
C GLY A 10 27.07 44.57 -9.28
N GLY A 11 25.80 45.02 -9.25
CA GLY A 11 24.63 44.15 -9.36
C GLY A 11 24.37 43.69 -10.80
N GLY A 12 23.68 42.56 -10.93
CA GLY A 12 23.23 42.00 -12.21
C GLY A 12 21.84 41.39 -12.06
N HIS A 13 20.90 41.98 -12.79
CA HIS A 13 19.51 41.55 -12.97
C HIS A 13 19.41 40.22 -13.75
N ALA A 14 18.36 39.44 -13.47
CA ALA A 14 17.71 38.59 -14.47
C ALA A 14 16.19 38.57 -14.23
N VAL A 15 15.47 39.36 -15.01
CA VAL A 15 14.02 39.29 -15.21
C VAL A 15 13.83 38.54 -16.52
N PHE A 16 13.20 37.37 -16.48
CA PHE A 16 12.77 36.67 -17.70
C PHE A 16 11.29 36.96 -17.96
N ALA A 17 11.05 37.52 -19.14
CA ALA A 17 9.76 37.83 -19.72
C ALA A 17 9.01 36.55 -20.12
N LEU A 18 7.71 36.52 -19.85
CA LEU A 18 6.78 35.58 -20.47
C LEU A 18 6.16 36.27 -21.69
N SER A 19 6.41 35.71 -22.86
CA SER A 19 5.81 36.12 -24.13
C SER A 19 4.39 35.56 -24.25
N GLU A 20 3.48 36.46 -24.63
CA GLU A 20 2.18 36.19 -25.22
C GLU A 20 2.30 35.61 -26.65
N GLU A 21 1.12 35.19 -27.15
CA GLU A 21 0.76 34.82 -28.52
C GLU A 21 1.03 33.37 -28.98
N LEU A 22 -0.06 32.59 -29.07
CA LEU A 22 -0.67 32.32 -30.38
C LEU A 22 -2.06 31.68 -30.20
N ALA A 23 -3.08 32.44 -30.60
CA ALA A 23 -4.41 31.95 -30.91
C ALA A 23 -4.45 31.48 -32.37
N THR A 24 -5.07 30.34 -32.66
CA THR A 24 -5.90 30.13 -33.86
C THR A 24 -6.74 28.84 -33.79
N ARG A 25 -8.07 29.03 -33.80
CA ARG A 25 -9.11 28.31 -34.57
C ARG A 25 -9.49 26.84 -34.22
N GLY A 26 -10.65 26.71 -33.54
CA GLY A 26 -11.86 25.91 -33.85
C GLY A 26 -11.80 24.39 -34.15
N PRO A 27 -12.88 23.58 -33.94
CA PRO A 27 -14.27 23.99 -34.16
C PRO A 27 -15.27 23.68 -33.03
N SER A 28 -16.32 24.51 -33.07
CA SER A 28 -17.66 24.37 -32.50
C SER A 28 -18.24 22.95 -32.48
N CYS A 29 -18.52 22.43 -31.27
CA CYS A 29 -19.54 21.42 -31.04
C CYS A 29 -20.61 22.02 -30.11
N SER A 30 -21.71 22.46 -30.72
CA SER A 30 -22.93 22.88 -30.06
C SER A 30 -23.72 21.67 -29.60
N SER A 31 -23.67 21.36 -28.31
CA SER A 31 -24.77 20.65 -27.63
C SER A 31 -25.22 21.52 -26.46
N GLY A 32 -26.35 22.20 -26.68
CA GLY A 32 -26.98 23.02 -25.67
C GLY A 32 -27.56 22.14 -24.58
N LEU A 33 -26.94 22.17 -23.40
CA LEU A 33 -27.60 21.79 -22.16
C LEU A 33 -28.13 23.08 -21.53
N ARG A 34 -29.46 23.15 -21.41
CA ARG A 34 -30.18 24.24 -20.76
C ARG A 34 -29.83 24.25 -19.27
N VAL A 35 -29.64 25.45 -18.73
CA VAL A 35 -29.25 25.69 -17.33
C VAL A 35 -30.46 25.80 -16.39
N ASP A 36 -31.65 25.39 -16.85
CA ASP A 36 -32.92 25.58 -16.11
C ASP A 36 -33.49 24.28 -15.48
N GLU A 37 -32.74 23.19 -15.41
CA GLU A 37 -33.17 21.91 -14.82
C GLU A 37 -32.28 21.44 -13.65
N LEU A 38 -31.66 22.36 -12.91
CA LEU A 38 -30.85 22.05 -11.71
C LEU A 38 -31.44 22.57 -10.39
N GLU A 39 -32.72 22.95 -10.36
CA GLU A 39 -33.40 23.44 -9.14
C GLU A 39 -34.74 22.73 -8.82
N ALA A 40 -34.87 21.46 -9.19
CA ALA A 40 -36.01 20.62 -8.78
C ALA A 40 -35.54 19.27 -8.24
N GLY A 41 -34.88 19.26 -7.08
CA GLY A 41 -34.42 18.01 -6.46
C GLY A 41 -34.01 18.10 -4.99
N ILE A 42 -34.31 19.20 -4.29
CA ILE A 42 -34.00 19.37 -2.87
C ILE A 42 -35.28 19.75 -2.14
N ARG A 43 -36.09 18.76 -1.76
CA ARG A 43 -37.10 18.80 -0.67
C ARG A 43 -37.91 17.50 -0.67
N THR A 44 -37.47 16.55 0.15
CA THR A 44 -38.28 15.78 1.13
C THR A 44 -37.40 14.67 1.69
N PHE A 45 -36.66 14.99 2.76
CA PHE A 45 -36.09 13.99 3.65
C PHE A 45 -36.40 14.40 5.08
N GLU A 46 -37.69 14.52 5.38
CA GLU A 46 -38.19 14.66 6.74
C GLU A 46 -39.16 13.50 7.01
N GLN A 47 -38.92 12.86 8.16
CA GLN A 47 -39.78 11.90 8.87
C GLN A 47 -39.75 10.45 8.35
N ARG A 48 -38.68 9.73 8.72
CA ARG A 48 -38.79 8.29 8.98
C ARG A 48 -39.17 8.08 10.45
N PRO A 49 -40.19 7.26 10.75
CA PRO A 49 -40.59 6.97 12.12
C PRO A 49 -39.50 6.18 12.85
N GLU A 50 -39.35 6.50 14.13
CA GLU A 50 -38.47 5.84 15.09
C GLU A 50 -38.64 4.32 15.04
N ILE A 51 -37.60 3.62 14.56
CA ILE A 51 -37.43 2.19 14.84
C ILE A 51 -36.90 2.09 16.27
N LEU A 52 -37.81 2.19 17.24
CA LEU A 52 -37.56 1.81 18.62
C LEU A 52 -37.33 0.28 18.66
N GLY A 53 -36.19 -0.15 19.20
CA GLY A 53 -36.09 -1.48 19.81
C GLY A 53 -35.15 -2.51 19.20
N ARG A 54 -34.09 -2.13 18.48
CA ARG A 54 -32.92 -3.04 18.38
C ARG A 54 -31.96 -2.72 19.53
N PRO A 55 -31.66 -3.69 20.42
CA PRO A 55 -30.59 -3.49 21.40
C PRO A 55 -29.30 -3.15 20.64
N PRO A 56 -28.46 -2.25 21.17
CA PRO A 56 -27.15 -1.99 20.58
C PRO A 56 -26.43 -3.33 20.38
N PRO A 57 -25.73 -3.53 19.24
CA PRO A 57 -24.92 -4.72 19.07
C PRO A 57 -24.00 -4.83 20.29
N SER A 58 -24.08 -5.96 20.99
CA SER A 58 -23.24 -6.25 22.15
C SER A 58 -21.80 -5.92 21.80
N GLU A 59 -21.14 -5.12 22.64
CA GLU A 59 -19.72 -4.81 22.48
C GLU A 59 -18.95 -6.12 22.23
N PRO A 60 -18.08 -6.18 21.21
CA PRO A 60 -17.28 -7.36 20.96
C PRO A 60 -16.48 -7.64 22.24
N ARG A 61 -16.82 -8.74 22.93
CA ARG A 61 -16.04 -9.25 24.06
C ARG A 61 -14.59 -9.30 23.62
N ALA A 62 -13.74 -8.52 24.27
CA ALA A 62 -12.30 -8.62 24.11
C ALA A 62 -11.91 -10.06 24.43
N ALA A 63 -11.63 -10.86 23.40
CA ALA A 63 -11.05 -12.19 23.57
C ALA A 63 -9.71 -11.98 24.27
N SER A 64 -9.65 -12.30 25.57
CA SER A 64 -8.53 -12.02 26.47
C SER A 64 -7.32 -12.94 26.25
N GLY A 65 -7.07 -13.34 25.00
CA GLY A 65 -5.86 -14.03 24.58
C GLY A 65 -5.58 -13.61 23.15
N GLN A 66 -4.40 -13.04 22.89
CA GLN A 66 -3.99 -12.78 21.51
C GLN A 66 -3.96 -14.13 20.78
N PRO A 67 -4.79 -14.34 19.74
CA PRO A 67 -4.95 -15.65 19.12
C PRO A 67 -3.75 -16.06 18.26
N TRP A 68 -2.75 -15.18 18.09
CA TRP A 68 -1.58 -15.41 17.24
C TRP A 68 -0.32 -15.71 18.05
N ARG A 69 0.49 -16.66 17.56
CA ARG A 69 1.86 -16.84 18.05
C ARG A 69 2.77 -15.83 17.38
N VAL A 70 3.37 -14.95 18.19
CA VAL A 70 4.45 -14.06 17.75
C VAL A 70 5.70 -14.89 17.53
N ALA A 71 6.24 -14.85 16.33
CA ALA A 71 7.57 -15.39 16.06
C ALA A 71 8.61 -14.31 16.34
N ALA A 72 9.62 -14.63 17.14
CA ALA A 72 10.82 -13.80 17.16
C ALA A 72 11.46 -13.89 15.76
N PRO A 73 11.85 -12.77 15.14
CA PRO A 73 12.62 -12.83 13.91
C PRO A 73 13.92 -13.58 14.19
N ALA A 74 14.22 -14.59 13.37
CA ALA A 74 15.52 -15.26 13.45
C ALA A 74 16.63 -14.22 13.20
N ALA A 75 17.72 -14.29 13.96
CA ALA A 75 18.88 -13.45 13.71
C ALA A 75 19.36 -13.68 12.26
N PRO A 76 19.80 -12.63 11.54
CA PRO A 76 20.23 -12.77 10.15
C PRO A 76 21.46 -13.68 10.09
N ALA A 77 21.30 -14.93 9.67
CA ALA A 77 22.42 -15.76 9.27
C ALA A 77 23.05 -15.15 8.00
N SER A 78 24.38 -15.19 7.88
CA SER A 78 25.18 -14.56 6.81
C SER A 78 24.99 -15.17 5.42
N SER A 79 23.82 -15.74 5.12
CA SER A 79 23.45 -16.29 3.83
C SER A 79 22.94 -15.19 2.89
N SER A 80 23.07 -15.43 1.59
CA SER A 80 22.52 -14.60 0.53
C SER A 80 21.09 -14.12 0.83
N ARG A 81 20.82 -12.84 0.53
CA ARG A 81 19.47 -12.26 0.64
C ARG A 81 18.51 -13.07 -0.23
N PHE A 82 17.35 -13.42 0.34
CA PHE A 82 16.30 -14.12 -0.37
C PHE A 82 15.33 -13.10 -0.98
N CYS A 83 14.99 -13.27 -2.27
CA CYS A 83 13.95 -12.51 -2.95
C CYS A 83 12.85 -13.48 -3.44
N PRO A 84 11.56 -13.19 -3.18
CA PRO A 84 10.45 -13.93 -3.78
C PRO A 84 10.49 -13.88 -5.32
N GLU A 85 10.00 -14.93 -5.96
CA GLU A 85 9.90 -15.01 -7.44
C GLU A 85 8.70 -14.23 -7.99
N VAL A 86 7.64 -14.13 -7.19
CA VAL A 86 6.38 -13.48 -7.59
C VAL A 86 5.89 -12.55 -6.49
N PHE A 87 5.57 -11.32 -6.86
CA PHE A 87 4.84 -10.38 -6.01
C PHE A 87 3.36 -10.41 -6.38
N VAL A 88 2.51 -10.76 -5.41
CA VAL A 88 1.06 -10.81 -5.57
C VAL A 88 0.44 -9.51 -5.06
N THR A 89 -0.34 -8.84 -5.89
CA THR A 89 -0.94 -7.53 -5.56
C THR A 89 -2.42 -7.45 -5.92
N GLY A 90 -3.17 -6.65 -5.18
CA GLY A 90 -4.54 -6.26 -5.53
C GLY A 90 -4.64 -5.11 -6.53
N GLY A 91 -3.53 -4.43 -6.83
CA GLY A 91 -3.48 -3.31 -7.76
C GLY A 91 -4.19 -2.05 -7.28
N GLN A 92 -4.41 -1.86 -5.97
CA GLN A 92 -4.81 -0.55 -5.43
C GLN A 92 -3.60 0.42 -5.36
N THR A 93 -3.84 1.73 -5.25
CA THR A 93 -2.81 2.69 -4.82
C THR A 93 -2.32 2.36 -3.40
N GLY A 94 -1.14 2.88 -3.02
CA GLY A 94 -0.51 2.64 -1.73
C GLY A 94 0.25 1.31 -1.68
N ALA A 95 0.09 0.55 -0.60
CA ALA A 95 0.89 -0.65 -0.37
C ALA A 95 0.78 -1.71 -1.48
N ASP A 96 -0.37 -1.84 -2.13
CA ASP A 96 -0.58 -2.74 -3.26
C ASP A 96 0.27 -2.32 -4.48
N SER A 97 0.61 -1.05 -4.63
CA SER A 97 1.39 -0.51 -5.75
C SER A 97 2.90 -0.63 -5.58
N ILE A 98 3.39 -0.94 -4.37
CA ILE A 98 4.83 -1.12 -4.08
C ILE A 98 5.53 -2.01 -5.12
N PRO A 99 5.03 -3.22 -5.45
CA PRO A 99 5.71 -4.14 -6.37
C PRO A 99 5.98 -3.56 -7.76
N PHE A 100 5.09 -2.72 -8.29
CA PHE A 100 5.18 -2.20 -9.66
C PHE A 100 6.47 -1.42 -9.90
N THR A 101 7.01 -0.80 -8.86
CA THR A 101 8.20 0.04 -8.95
C THR A 101 9.52 -0.73 -8.91
N VAL A 102 9.53 -1.97 -8.37
CA VAL A 102 10.79 -2.68 -8.05
C VAL A 102 10.88 -4.09 -8.60
N TYR A 103 9.78 -4.72 -9.02
CA TYR A 103 9.77 -6.14 -9.39
C TYR A 103 10.80 -6.50 -10.47
N ARG A 104 10.88 -5.68 -11.54
CA ARG A 104 11.85 -5.89 -12.64
C ARG A 104 13.30 -5.81 -12.14
N ARG A 105 13.61 -4.84 -11.28
CA ARG A 105 14.96 -4.66 -10.71
C ARG A 105 15.35 -5.80 -9.78
N LEU A 106 14.38 -6.39 -9.10
CA LEU A 106 14.57 -7.54 -8.21
C LEU A 106 14.52 -8.89 -8.92
N GLY A 107 14.30 -8.92 -10.25
CA GLY A 107 14.17 -10.16 -11.01
C GLY A 107 12.91 -10.96 -10.66
N ALA A 108 11.92 -10.32 -10.03
CA ALA A 108 10.64 -10.92 -9.71
C ALA A 108 9.62 -10.68 -10.84
N SER A 109 8.53 -11.44 -10.82
CA SER A 109 7.32 -11.19 -11.62
C SER A 109 6.21 -10.60 -10.75
N VAL A 110 5.18 -10.04 -11.38
CA VAL A 110 3.97 -9.56 -10.70
C VAL A 110 2.78 -10.40 -11.14
N ALA A 111 1.88 -10.69 -10.20
CA ALA A 111 0.62 -11.35 -10.45
C ALA A 111 -0.46 -10.79 -9.54
N GLY A 112 -1.73 -11.05 -9.85
CA GLY A 112 -2.82 -10.69 -8.97
C GLY A 112 -4.11 -10.36 -9.70
N TYR A 113 -5.15 -10.16 -8.90
CA TYR A 113 -6.46 -9.75 -9.34
C TYR A 113 -6.75 -8.32 -8.89
N LEU A 114 -7.35 -7.52 -9.78
CA LEU A 114 -8.07 -6.31 -9.44
C LEU A 114 -9.55 -6.64 -9.19
N PRO A 115 -10.32 -5.80 -8.47
CA PRO A 115 -11.75 -5.99 -8.35
C PRO A 115 -12.46 -5.84 -9.71
N GLN A 116 -13.65 -6.42 -9.83
CA GLN A 116 -14.54 -6.28 -10.98
C GLN A 116 -14.71 -4.81 -11.40
N GLY A 117 -14.62 -4.56 -12.70
CA GLY A 117 -14.57 -3.25 -13.34
C GLY A 117 -13.19 -2.60 -13.29
N PHE A 118 -12.13 -3.35 -12.98
CA PHE A 118 -10.79 -2.83 -12.72
C PHE A 118 -10.78 -1.67 -11.71
N LYS A 119 -11.57 -1.79 -10.64
CA LYS A 119 -11.74 -0.68 -9.68
C LYS A 119 -10.43 -0.38 -8.94
N ARG A 120 -10.00 0.87 -9.05
CA ARG A 120 -8.83 1.47 -8.38
C ARG A 120 -9.16 2.91 -8.02
N ASN A 121 -8.56 3.48 -6.97
CA ASN A 121 -8.91 4.82 -6.47
C ASN A 121 -8.63 5.94 -7.49
N ASP A 122 -7.61 5.79 -8.31
CA ASP A 122 -7.21 6.75 -9.36
C ASP A 122 -7.92 6.52 -10.70
N GLY A 123 -8.79 5.50 -10.80
CA GLY A 123 -9.48 5.13 -12.03
C GLY A 123 -8.62 4.43 -13.09
N ARG A 124 -7.31 4.20 -12.83
CA ARG A 124 -6.36 3.65 -13.81
C ARG A 124 -6.22 2.13 -13.75
N GLY A 125 -7.15 1.42 -13.12
CA GLY A 125 -6.99 -0.01 -12.88
C GLY A 125 -6.86 -0.86 -14.15
N ARG A 126 -7.51 -0.49 -15.26
CA ARG A 126 -7.38 -1.21 -16.54
C ARG A 126 -5.99 -1.05 -17.14
N GLU A 127 -5.47 0.17 -17.16
CA GLU A 127 -4.12 0.47 -17.64
C GLU A 127 -3.06 -0.28 -16.81
N ILE A 128 -3.18 -0.24 -15.49
CA ILE A 128 -2.29 -0.96 -14.56
C ILE A 128 -2.37 -2.48 -14.79
N ALA A 129 -3.55 -3.01 -15.08
CA ALA A 129 -3.70 -4.43 -15.40
C ALA A 129 -3.01 -4.82 -16.70
N GLU A 130 -3.17 -4.02 -17.75
CA GLU A 130 -2.55 -4.25 -19.05
C GLU A 130 -1.02 -4.13 -18.96
N GLU A 131 -0.50 -3.12 -18.25
CA GLU A 131 0.95 -2.91 -18.10
C GLU A 131 1.65 -4.03 -17.32
N HIS A 132 1.03 -4.51 -16.25
CA HIS A 132 1.66 -5.44 -15.31
C HIS A 132 1.12 -6.88 -15.39
N GLY A 133 0.18 -7.17 -16.28
CA GLY A 133 -0.41 -8.49 -16.45
C GLY A 133 -1.33 -8.93 -15.32
N LEU A 134 -2.04 -7.98 -14.69
CA LEU A 134 -3.05 -8.32 -13.68
C LEU A 134 -4.36 -8.74 -14.32
N GLN A 135 -5.15 -9.53 -13.60
CA GLN A 135 -6.43 -10.05 -14.07
C GLN A 135 -7.60 -9.31 -13.44
N GLU A 136 -8.70 -9.18 -14.16
CA GLU A 136 -9.96 -8.72 -13.57
C GLU A 136 -10.57 -9.84 -12.73
N GLY A 137 -11.01 -9.49 -11.52
CA GLY A 137 -11.73 -10.39 -10.64
C GLY A 137 -13.24 -10.44 -10.91
N GLU A 138 -13.87 -11.51 -10.46
CA GLU A 138 -15.32 -11.72 -10.61
C GLU A 138 -16.16 -10.93 -9.60
N GLY A 139 -15.52 -10.32 -8.60
CA GLY A 139 -16.22 -9.64 -7.51
C GLY A 139 -15.52 -8.38 -7.00
N GLY A 140 -16.03 -7.84 -5.90
CA GLY A 140 -15.46 -6.64 -5.26
C GLY A 140 -14.16 -6.91 -4.49
N TYR A 141 -13.73 -5.93 -3.68
CA TYR A 141 -12.48 -5.98 -2.91
C TYR A 141 -12.31 -7.26 -2.09
N SER A 142 -13.34 -7.71 -1.36
CA SER A 142 -13.25 -8.94 -0.57
C SER A 142 -13.00 -10.20 -1.41
N TRP A 143 -13.61 -10.30 -2.60
CA TRP A 143 -13.34 -11.43 -3.50
C TRP A 143 -11.89 -11.39 -3.97
N ARG A 144 -11.44 -10.20 -4.39
CA ARG A 144 -10.08 -9.95 -4.88
C ARG A 144 -9.03 -10.28 -3.83
N ASP A 145 -9.22 -9.83 -2.59
CA ASP A 145 -8.27 -10.09 -1.50
C ASP A 145 -8.21 -11.58 -1.16
N LYS A 146 -9.34 -12.30 -1.19
CA LYS A 146 -9.37 -13.77 -1.02
C LYS A 146 -8.67 -14.51 -2.16
N ALA A 147 -8.90 -14.11 -3.42
CA ALA A 147 -8.27 -14.72 -4.59
C ALA A 147 -6.74 -14.52 -4.57
N ASN A 148 -6.29 -13.30 -4.27
CA ASN A 148 -4.88 -12.98 -4.11
C ASN A 148 -4.25 -13.71 -2.92
N ALA A 149 -4.95 -13.77 -1.79
CA ALA A 149 -4.52 -14.55 -0.65
C ALA A 149 -4.35 -16.02 -1.06
N ALA A 150 -5.35 -16.66 -1.67
CA ALA A 150 -5.32 -18.08 -2.04
C ALA A 150 -4.11 -18.50 -2.90
N GLN A 151 -3.63 -17.61 -3.78
CA GLN A 151 -2.46 -17.88 -4.61
C GLN A 151 -1.10 -17.46 -4.00
N SER A 152 -1.05 -17.06 -2.73
CA SER A 152 0.16 -16.54 -2.10
C SER A 152 0.67 -17.48 -1.00
N ASP A 153 1.98 -17.49 -0.79
CA ASP A 153 2.62 -18.29 0.26
C ASP A 153 2.73 -17.52 1.57
N ALA A 154 2.82 -16.19 1.49
CA ALA A 154 2.96 -15.30 2.64
C ALA A 154 2.38 -13.90 2.35
N CYS A 155 2.19 -13.09 3.38
CA CYS A 155 1.72 -11.71 3.27
C CYS A 155 2.65 -10.73 3.98
N LEU A 156 3.04 -9.67 3.28
CA LEU A 156 3.66 -8.48 3.83
C LEU A 156 2.61 -7.37 3.92
N ALA A 157 2.28 -6.97 5.15
CA ALA A 157 1.23 -6.02 5.45
C ALA A 157 1.78 -4.69 5.99
N PHE A 158 1.23 -3.58 5.51
CA PHE A 158 1.61 -2.23 5.91
C PHE A 158 0.44 -1.54 6.64
N LEU A 159 0.67 -1.12 7.87
CA LEU A 159 -0.31 -0.41 8.70
C LEU A 159 0.28 0.89 9.25
N THR A 160 -0.59 1.81 9.67
CA THR A 160 -0.21 2.98 10.46
C THR A 160 -0.97 2.99 11.78
N THR A 161 -0.37 3.59 12.79
CA THR A 161 -1.07 3.90 14.05
C THR A 161 -2.02 5.09 13.92
N LYS A 162 -1.80 5.98 12.95
CA LYS A 162 -2.62 7.17 12.70
C LYS A 162 -2.69 7.49 11.20
N PRO A 163 -3.89 7.64 10.60
CA PRO A 163 -5.21 7.42 11.22
C PRO A 163 -5.45 5.92 11.50
N LEU A 164 -6.25 5.60 12.53
CA LEU A 164 -6.65 4.22 12.88
C LEU A 164 -7.58 3.64 11.79
N THR A 165 -6.97 3.16 10.72
CA THR A 165 -7.63 2.56 9.54
C THR A 165 -6.94 1.24 9.21
N GLY A 166 -7.22 0.64 8.04
CA GLY A 166 -6.64 -0.65 7.65
C GLY A 166 -7.52 -1.88 7.95
N ARG A 167 -8.84 -1.69 8.09
CA ARG A 167 -9.80 -2.80 8.25
C ARG A 167 -9.61 -3.90 7.19
N GLY A 168 -9.47 -3.51 5.92
CA GLY A 168 -9.26 -4.45 4.81
C GLY A 168 -7.94 -5.23 4.96
N THR A 169 -6.84 -4.53 5.25
CA THR A 169 -5.54 -5.14 5.54
C THR A 169 -5.62 -6.15 6.69
N MET A 170 -6.30 -5.80 7.78
CA MET A 170 -6.48 -6.72 8.93
C MET A 170 -7.34 -7.94 8.58
N GLN A 171 -8.35 -7.80 7.70
CA GLN A 171 -9.11 -8.94 7.17
C GLN A 171 -8.23 -9.85 6.31
N THR A 172 -7.38 -9.27 5.46
CA THR A 172 -6.41 -10.01 4.66
C THR A 172 -5.44 -10.77 5.57
N VAL A 173 -4.84 -10.12 6.57
CA VAL A 173 -3.94 -10.78 7.54
C VAL A 173 -4.66 -11.95 8.23
N ASN A 174 -5.89 -11.75 8.70
CA ASN A 174 -6.65 -12.83 9.33
C ASN A 174 -6.91 -14.01 8.39
N SER A 175 -7.04 -13.77 7.07
CA SER A 175 -7.18 -14.86 6.10
C SER A 175 -5.92 -15.71 5.93
N PHE A 176 -4.72 -15.15 6.17
CA PHE A 176 -3.47 -15.91 6.17
C PHE A 176 -3.27 -16.68 7.47
N VAL A 177 -3.58 -16.04 8.60
CA VAL A 177 -3.33 -16.59 9.95
C VAL A 177 -4.41 -17.60 10.36
N ASN A 178 -5.68 -17.29 10.12
CA ASN A 178 -6.83 -18.05 10.58
C ASN A 178 -7.71 -18.57 9.43
N GLY A 179 -7.36 -18.30 8.16
CA GLY A 179 -8.13 -18.79 6.99
C GLY A 179 -9.51 -18.15 6.84
N GLU A 180 -9.81 -17.15 7.66
CA GLU A 180 -11.08 -16.47 7.68
C GLU A 180 -10.91 -15.03 7.22
N TYR A 181 -11.72 -14.61 6.25
CA TYR A 181 -11.77 -13.22 5.82
C TYR A 181 -12.70 -12.41 6.74
N ALA A 182 -12.31 -12.30 8.00
CA ALA A 182 -13.03 -11.63 9.06
C ALA A 182 -12.14 -10.53 9.67
N PHE A 183 -12.77 -9.47 10.16
CA PHE A 183 -12.02 -8.38 10.77
C PHE A 183 -11.59 -8.79 12.18
N VAL A 184 -10.28 -8.88 12.38
CA VAL A 184 -9.65 -9.09 13.69
C VAL A 184 -8.68 -7.94 13.92
N VAL A 185 -8.84 -7.23 15.02
CA VAL A 185 -7.99 -6.09 15.36
C VAL A 185 -6.57 -6.59 15.62
N LEU A 186 -5.60 -6.03 14.90
CA LEU A 186 -4.18 -6.23 15.17
C LEU A 186 -3.68 -5.09 16.04
N ALA A 187 -3.25 -5.41 17.26
CA ALA A 187 -2.59 -4.46 18.13
C ALA A 187 -1.11 -4.34 17.74
N LYS A 188 -0.63 -3.11 17.58
CA LYS A 188 0.80 -2.85 17.43
C LYS A 188 1.52 -3.26 18.75
N PRO A 189 2.60 -4.05 18.69
CA PRO A 189 3.41 -4.33 19.87
C PRO A 189 3.99 -3.05 20.49
N GLU A 190 4.07 -2.96 21.81
CA GLU A 190 4.64 -1.79 22.49
C GLU A 190 6.15 -1.63 22.22
N ALA A 191 6.86 -2.77 22.15
CA ALA A 191 8.30 -2.82 22.01
C ALA A 191 8.80 -2.83 20.55
N ALA A 192 7.91 -2.90 19.57
CA ALA A 192 8.30 -3.07 18.17
C ALA A 192 7.28 -2.47 17.20
N ASP A 193 7.78 -1.99 16.06
CA ASP A 193 6.94 -1.51 14.94
C ASP A 193 6.71 -2.61 13.89
N HIS A 194 6.86 -3.87 14.29
CA HIS A 194 6.59 -5.01 13.44
C HIS A 194 5.98 -6.15 14.24
N LEU A 195 5.27 -7.03 13.54
CA LEU A 195 4.69 -8.26 14.07
C LEU A 195 4.88 -9.37 13.04
N ALA A 196 5.71 -10.35 13.37
CA ALA A 196 5.86 -11.57 12.58
C ALA A 196 4.94 -12.66 13.17
N ILE A 197 4.03 -13.18 12.35
CA ILE A 197 3.11 -14.25 12.72
C ILE A 197 3.52 -15.50 11.95
N ALA A 198 3.97 -16.52 12.68
CA ALA A 198 4.27 -17.83 12.10
C ALA A 198 2.99 -18.67 11.93
N PRO A 199 2.93 -19.56 10.93
CA PRO A 199 1.81 -20.48 10.79
C PRO A 199 1.79 -21.44 11.99
N ALA A 200 0.68 -21.42 12.76
CA ALA A 200 0.51 -22.30 13.90
C ALA A 200 0.05 -23.72 13.50
N GLU A 201 -0.59 -23.84 12.34
CA GLU A 201 -1.23 -25.06 11.85
C GLU A 201 -0.98 -25.26 10.36
N ARG A 202 -1.14 -26.51 9.89
CA ARG A 202 -1.02 -26.85 8.47
C ARG A 202 -2.08 -26.08 7.66
N GLY A 203 -1.66 -25.39 6.61
CA GLY A 203 -2.52 -24.57 5.76
C GLY A 203 -2.64 -23.10 6.19
N ARG A 204 -2.06 -22.70 7.33
CA ARG A 204 -1.83 -21.29 7.66
C ARG A 204 -0.56 -20.81 6.99
N ARG A 205 -0.43 -19.49 6.81
CA ARG A 205 0.68 -18.89 6.09
C ARG A 205 1.28 -17.74 6.89
N PRO A 206 2.62 -17.55 6.80
CA PRO A 206 3.28 -16.51 7.55
C PRO A 206 2.84 -15.12 7.10
N VAL A 207 2.79 -14.21 8.06
CA VAL A 207 2.52 -12.78 7.84
C VAL A 207 3.60 -11.96 8.53
N LEU A 208 4.08 -10.92 7.85
CA LEU A 208 4.83 -9.84 8.48
C LEU A 208 4.03 -8.56 8.37
N VAL A 209 3.74 -7.94 9.51
CA VAL A 209 3.07 -6.64 9.56
C VAL A 209 4.10 -5.59 9.99
N LEU A 210 4.18 -4.49 9.25
CA LEU A 210 5.04 -3.34 9.54
C LEU A 210 4.17 -2.11 9.81
N TRP A 211 4.43 -1.43 10.93
CA TRP A 211 3.77 -0.18 11.29
C TRP A 211 4.66 1.01 11.04
N ASN A 212 4.07 2.11 10.56
CA ASN A 212 4.72 3.43 10.54
C ASN A 212 6.13 3.40 9.92
N ILE A 213 6.32 2.74 8.77
CA ILE A 213 7.59 2.81 8.04
C ILE A 213 7.94 4.27 7.75
N SER A 214 9.21 4.62 7.94
CA SER A 214 9.74 5.96 7.75
C SER A 214 11.19 5.87 7.27
N GLU A 215 11.70 6.93 6.65
CA GLU A 215 13.07 6.94 6.09
C GLU A 215 14.13 6.62 7.13
N GLU A 216 13.99 7.17 8.34
CA GLU A 216 14.95 7.03 9.44
C GLU A 216 15.04 5.59 9.95
N ARG A 217 14.06 4.76 9.61
CA ARG A 217 13.91 3.39 10.13
C ARG A 217 13.96 2.33 9.03
N LEU A 218 14.13 2.72 7.78
CA LEU A 218 14.10 1.80 6.64
C LEU A 218 15.12 0.68 6.77
N ASP A 219 16.34 0.95 7.27
CA ASP A 219 17.35 -0.10 7.44
C ASP A 219 16.94 -1.14 8.47
N SER A 220 16.39 -0.70 9.61
CA SER A 220 15.88 -1.62 10.63
C SER A 220 14.71 -2.46 10.11
N PHE A 221 13.79 -1.86 9.35
CA PHE A 221 12.71 -2.63 8.70
C PHE A 221 13.24 -3.59 7.64
N ALA A 222 14.28 -3.21 6.89
CA ALA A 222 14.88 -4.05 5.87
C ALA A 222 15.58 -5.26 6.48
N GLU A 223 16.26 -5.10 7.62
CA GLU A 223 16.84 -6.21 8.38
C GLU A 223 15.76 -7.19 8.87
N VAL A 224 14.66 -6.68 9.43
CA VAL A 224 13.52 -7.50 9.87
C VAL A 224 12.92 -8.25 8.68
N LEU A 225 12.65 -7.56 7.57
CA LEU A 225 12.10 -8.17 6.37
C LEU A 225 13.05 -9.21 5.78
N CYS A 226 14.35 -8.92 5.70
CA CYS A 226 15.37 -9.85 5.21
C CYS A 226 15.43 -11.12 6.07
N GLY A 227 15.43 -10.98 7.40
CA GLY A 227 15.40 -12.12 8.33
C GLY A 227 14.13 -12.97 8.15
N TRP A 228 12.98 -12.32 8.06
CA TRP A 228 11.69 -12.99 7.85
C TRP A 228 11.62 -13.71 6.49
N LEU A 229 12.10 -13.07 5.42
CA LEU A 229 12.19 -13.67 4.09
C LEU A 229 13.17 -14.85 4.05
N GLY A 230 14.32 -14.74 4.73
CA GLY A 230 15.28 -15.83 4.86
C GLY A 230 14.72 -17.03 5.62
N GLN A 231 13.90 -16.78 6.64
CA GLN A 231 13.26 -17.81 7.45
C GLN A 231 12.16 -18.56 6.68
N PHE A 232 11.24 -17.85 6.03
CA PHE A 232 10.05 -18.46 5.42
C PHE A 232 10.21 -18.77 3.92
N ARG A 233 11.13 -18.08 3.24
CA ARG A 233 11.44 -18.22 1.81
C ARG A 233 10.19 -18.32 0.91
N PRO A 234 9.21 -17.42 1.03
CA PRO A 234 7.99 -17.50 0.25
C PRO A 234 8.29 -17.31 -1.24
N ARG A 235 7.77 -18.19 -2.10
CA ARG A 235 7.92 -18.04 -3.55
C ARG A 235 7.02 -16.92 -4.07
N ARG A 236 5.80 -16.83 -3.52
CA ARG A 236 4.77 -15.84 -3.87
C ARG A 236 4.43 -14.99 -2.65
N LEU A 237 4.83 -13.72 -2.67
CA LEU A 237 4.62 -12.78 -1.57
C LEU A 237 3.49 -11.81 -1.89
N MET A 238 2.42 -11.83 -1.10
CA MET A 238 1.32 -10.88 -1.20
C MET A 238 1.64 -9.57 -0.51
N PHE A 239 1.25 -8.46 -1.12
CA PHE A 239 1.26 -7.13 -0.52
C PHE A 239 -0.15 -6.74 -0.09
N SER A 240 -0.28 -6.14 1.09
CA SER A 240 -1.52 -5.55 1.56
C SER A 240 -1.24 -4.35 2.44
N GLY A 241 -2.09 -3.35 2.40
CA GLY A 241 -1.92 -2.20 3.27
C GLY A 241 -2.84 -1.06 2.91
N MET A 242 -2.47 0.11 3.40
CA MET A 242 -3.25 1.32 3.21
C MET A 242 -3.02 1.92 1.83
N VAL A 243 -4.01 2.68 1.38
CA VAL A 243 -3.92 3.44 0.12
C VAL A 243 -3.07 4.69 0.31
N GLU A 244 -2.46 5.15 -0.78
CA GLU A 244 -1.52 6.28 -0.77
C GLU A 244 -2.16 7.55 -0.17
N ASP A 245 -3.43 7.83 -0.44
CA ASP A 245 -4.15 8.99 0.13
C ASP A 245 -4.23 8.95 1.67
N THR A 246 -4.27 7.74 2.26
CA THR A 246 -4.36 7.59 3.71
C THR A 246 -2.98 7.56 4.37
N TRP A 247 -1.96 7.09 3.65
CA TRP A 247 -0.58 7.08 4.11
C TRP A 247 0.38 7.49 2.98
N PRO A 248 0.55 8.81 2.76
CA PRO A 248 1.42 9.30 1.70
C PRO A 248 2.87 8.85 1.89
N GLY A 249 3.48 8.42 0.80
CA GLY A 249 4.85 7.92 0.72
C GLY A 249 4.99 6.42 0.97
N VAL A 250 3.92 5.69 1.29
CA VAL A 250 4.02 4.23 1.56
C VAL A 250 4.50 3.47 0.33
N GLU A 251 4.09 3.86 -0.89
CA GLU A 251 4.60 3.29 -2.14
C GLU A 251 6.14 3.40 -2.24
N ARG A 252 6.66 4.62 -2.09
CA ARG A 252 8.10 4.91 -2.21
C ARG A 252 8.90 4.24 -1.10
N LEU A 253 8.45 4.36 0.15
CA LEU A 253 9.14 3.78 1.31
C LEU A 253 9.12 2.25 1.25
N GLY A 254 8.00 1.65 0.85
CA GLY A 254 7.89 0.20 0.68
C GLY A 254 8.76 -0.33 -0.46
N ALA A 255 8.88 0.41 -1.56
CA ALA A 255 9.78 0.09 -2.67
C ALA A 255 11.25 0.08 -2.23
N GLU A 256 11.69 1.14 -1.56
CA GLU A 256 13.04 1.25 -1.02
C GLU A 256 13.34 0.16 0.02
N LEU A 257 12.37 -0.15 0.89
CA LEU A 257 12.44 -1.26 1.83
C LEU A 257 12.71 -2.60 1.12
N LEU A 258 11.97 -2.92 0.05
CA LEU A 258 12.17 -4.15 -0.72
C LEU A 258 13.55 -4.18 -1.38
N LEU A 259 14.02 -3.06 -1.93
CA LEU A 259 15.34 -2.98 -2.54
C LEU A 259 16.45 -3.25 -1.51
N ARG A 260 16.33 -2.74 -0.28
CA ARG A 260 17.30 -2.98 0.79
C ARG A 260 17.25 -4.42 1.30
N ALA A 261 16.05 -5.00 1.45
CA ALA A 261 15.87 -6.34 1.98
C ALA A 261 16.23 -7.45 0.96
N CYS A 262 15.84 -7.29 -0.30
CA CYS A 262 15.98 -8.30 -1.34
C CYS A 262 17.17 -8.05 -2.27
N GLY A 263 17.58 -6.80 -2.46
CA GLY A 263 18.62 -6.45 -3.41
C GLY A 263 19.93 -7.11 -3.04
N SER A 264 20.55 -7.81 -3.99
CA SER A 264 21.96 -8.16 -3.89
C SER A 264 22.74 -6.90 -3.56
N ALA A 265 23.79 -6.99 -2.75
CA ALA A 265 24.81 -5.94 -2.73
C ALA A 265 25.38 -5.91 -4.15
N VAL A 266 24.73 -5.13 -5.03
CA VAL A 266 25.25 -4.87 -6.37
C VAL A 266 26.54 -4.15 -6.08
N GLY A 267 27.64 -4.87 -6.18
CA GLY A 267 28.96 -4.28 -6.13
C GLY A 267 28.92 -3.14 -7.13
N THR A 268 29.03 -1.92 -6.64
CA THR A 268 29.43 -0.77 -7.44
C THR A 268 30.85 -1.07 -7.91
N SER A 269 30.95 -1.90 -8.95
CA SER A 269 32.17 -2.15 -9.71
C SER A 269 32.31 -1.08 -10.78
#